data_AF-A0A3A9TE23-F1
#
_entry.id   AF-A0A3A9TE23-F1
#
_cell.length_a   1.000
_cell.length_b   1.000
_cell.length_c   1.000
_cell.angle_alpha   90.00
_cell.angle_beta   90.00
_cell.angle_gamma   90.00
#
_symmetry.space_group_name_H-M   'P 1'
#
loop_
_entity.id
_entity.type
_entity.pdbx_description
1 polymer ?
#
loop_
_entity_poly.entity_id
_entity_poly.type
_entity_poly.pdbx_seq_one_letter_code
_entity_poly.pdbx_strand_id
1 'polypeptide(L)'
;MCEKIIRCHKCDKEYKIKNKNHFICICSECMTGYTIETLDETKMDYDIFLDEKKVGYIEERINPVVKSHVARKIHCLGECVRTESKDVNEIIDEIINAIKQAHEKEVINQDNKKTLIEKYCKDYNGQDVLLYSHDYLGYQESQVALRNLGQGQWLIDEKYFLSGEFRFERETEIFEIINSFEEFRIWITKFVEAYFDELYNHLFNEREGLPHIEEFGKVIRIKKELQ
;
A
#
# COMPACT_ATOMS: atom_id res chain seq x y z
N MET A 1 16.47 -1.29 27.23
CA MET A 1 16.66 -1.43 25.77
C MET A 1 18.13 -1.21 25.52
N CYS A 2 18.78 -2.04 24.72
CA CYS A 2 20.18 -1.86 24.39
C CYS A 2 20.28 -1.26 22.99
N GLU A 3 21.01 -0.16 22.86
CA GLU A 3 21.40 0.37 21.55
C GLU A 3 22.63 -0.41 21.09
N LYS A 4 22.56 -0.95 19.87
CA LYS A 4 23.67 -1.65 19.22
C LYS A 4 24.05 -0.89 17.96
N ILE A 5 25.34 -0.62 17.80
CA ILE A 5 25.90 -0.09 16.56
C ILE A 5 26.31 -1.28 15.71
N ILE A 6 25.84 -1.32 14.47
CA ILE A 6 26.16 -2.39 13.54
C ILE A 6 26.77 -1.79 12.30
N ARG A 7 27.88 -2.39 11.88
CA ARG A 7 28.60 -1.98 10.68
C ARG A 7 28.44 -3.03 9.61
N CYS A 8 27.96 -2.63 8.44
CA CYS A 8 27.94 -3.49 7.26
C CYS A 8 29.38 -3.77 6.83
N HIS A 9 29.78 -5.04 6.77
CA HIS A 9 31.14 -5.43 6.38
C HIS A 9 31.43 -5.26 4.88
N LYS A 10 30.41 -4.96 4.05
CA LYS A 10 30.55 -4.81 2.60
C LYS A 10 30.62 -3.35 2.14
N CYS A 11 29.85 -2.44 2.73
CA CYS A 11 29.85 -1.01 2.39
C CYS A 11 30.27 -0.08 3.53
N ASP A 12 30.67 -0.62 4.69
CA ASP A 12 31.12 0.12 5.88
C ASP A 12 30.10 1.08 6.50
N LYS A 13 28.85 1.08 6.04
CA LYS A 13 27.78 1.84 6.68
C LYS A 13 27.48 1.36 8.10
N GLU A 14 27.24 2.33 8.97
CA GLU A 14 26.88 2.09 10.37
C GLU A 14 25.41 2.41 10.62
N TYR A 15 24.77 1.54 11.41
CA TYR A 15 23.36 1.61 11.77
C TYR A 15 23.20 1.52 13.28
N LYS A 16 22.32 2.35 13.85
CA LYS A 16 22.02 2.34 15.28
C LYS A 16 20.67 1.69 15.53
N ILE A 17 20.70 0.45 16.01
CA ILE A 17 19.49 -0.33 16.26
C ILE A 17 19.21 -0.43 17.77
N LYS A 18 18.01 -0.02 18.17
CA LYS A 18 17.51 -0.21 19.54
C LYS A 18 16.60 -1.44 19.55
N ASN A 19 17.13 -2.57 19.98
CA ASN A 19 16.33 -3.78 20.14
C ASN A 19 16.66 -4.54 21.44
N LYS A 20 15.68 -5.30 21.95
CA LYS A 20 15.86 -6.20 23.09
C LYS A 20 15.95 -7.67 22.66
N ASN A 21 15.41 -8.01 21.48
CA ASN A 21 15.34 -9.38 20.97
C ASN A 21 16.52 -9.70 20.05
N HIS A 22 16.62 -10.96 19.66
CA HIS A 22 17.36 -11.38 18.47
C HIS A 22 16.87 -10.60 17.26
N PHE A 23 17.78 -10.26 16.35
CA PHE A 23 17.36 -9.62 15.11
C PHE A 23 18.30 -9.88 13.95
N ILE A 24 17.71 -9.81 12.76
CA ILE A 24 18.41 -9.78 11.48
C ILE A 24 18.37 -8.34 11.00
N CYS A 25 19.51 -7.82 10.56
CA CYS A 25 19.57 -6.53 9.93
C CYS A 25 20.13 -6.66 8.51
N ILE A 26 19.44 -6.02 7.57
CA ILE A 26 19.75 -6.00 6.14
C ILE A 26 20.21 -4.58 5.80
N CYS A 27 21.37 -4.46 5.17
CA CYS A 27 21.86 -3.20 4.62
C CYS A 27 21.13 -2.88 3.31
N SER A 28 20.45 -1.73 3.23
CA SER A 28 19.70 -1.34 2.02
C SER A 28 20.58 -1.06 0.81
N GLU A 29 21.84 -0.66 1.00
CA GLU A 29 22.75 -0.34 -0.11
C GLU A 29 23.28 -1.56 -0.85
N CYS A 30 23.70 -2.58 -0.09
CA CYS A 30 24.42 -3.71 -0.65
C CYS A 30 23.67 -5.03 -0.51
N MET A 31 22.48 -4.99 0.12
CA MET A 31 21.58 -6.10 0.40
C MET A 31 22.27 -7.26 1.11
N THR A 32 23.22 -6.95 1.99
CA THR A 32 23.89 -7.95 2.83
C THR A 32 23.23 -7.98 4.20
N GLY A 33 22.85 -9.18 4.64
CA GLY A 33 22.24 -9.43 5.94
C GLY A 33 23.24 -9.93 6.98
N TYR A 34 22.93 -9.67 8.24
CA TYR A 34 23.68 -10.16 9.39
C TYR A 34 22.74 -10.43 10.57
N THR A 35 22.99 -11.52 11.28
CA THR A 35 22.32 -11.84 12.53
C THR A 35 23.04 -11.21 13.71
N ILE A 36 22.25 -10.71 14.66
CA ILE A 36 22.73 -10.37 15.99
C ILE A 36 21.93 -11.16 17.00
N GLU A 37 22.58 -12.18 17.54
CA GLU A 37 22.04 -13.02 18.60
C GLU A 37 22.16 -12.30 19.97
N THR A 38 21.18 -12.54 20.83
CA THR A 38 21.13 -12.14 22.24
C THR A 38 21.25 -13.38 23.12
N LEU A 39 21.62 -13.25 24.39
CA LEU A 39 22.03 -14.37 25.26
C LEU A 39 20.91 -15.40 25.61
N ASP A 40 19.71 -15.30 25.05
CA ASP A 40 18.57 -16.16 25.38
C ASP A 40 18.24 -17.14 24.23
N GLU A 41 18.70 -18.38 24.36
CA GLU A 41 18.74 -19.40 23.29
C GLU A 41 17.40 -20.14 23.08
N THR A 42 16.34 -19.79 23.79
CA THR A 42 15.16 -20.68 23.90
C THR A 42 14.07 -20.46 22.85
N LYS A 43 14.11 -19.37 22.06
CA LYS A 43 13.19 -19.10 20.93
C LYS A 43 13.86 -18.27 19.83
N MET A 44 13.72 -18.65 18.55
CA MET A 44 14.18 -17.85 17.41
C MET A 44 13.08 -16.89 16.92
N ASP A 45 12.56 -16.03 17.79
CA ASP A 45 11.75 -14.88 17.36
C ASP A 45 12.70 -13.73 17.03
N TYR A 46 12.96 -13.53 15.73
CA TYR A 46 13.85 -12.48 15.24
C TYR A 46 13.06 -11.28 14.77
N ASP A 47 13.45 -10.08 15.18
CA ASP A 47 13.02 -8.87 14.47
C ASP A 47 13.84 -8.70 13.18
N ILE A 48 13.22 -8.15 12.15
CA ILE A 48 13.89 -7.87 10.87
C ILE A 48 14.01 -6.36 10.72
N PHE A 49 15.23 -5.89 10.50
CA PHE A 49 15.54 -4.49 10.25
C PHE A 49 16.09 -4.30 8.84
N LEU A 50 15.61 -3.26 8.15
CA LEU A 50 16.26 -2.71 6.96
C LEU A 50 16.89 -1.40 7.40
N ASP A 51 18.23 -1.34 7.38
CA ASP A 51 19.02 -0.32 8.06
C ASP A 51 18.58 -0.17 9.54
N GLU A 52 18.05 0.99 9.94
CA GLU A 52 17.59 1.28 11.30
C GLU A 52 16.09 1.03 11.52
N LYS A 53 15.34 0.75 10.44
CA LYS A 53 13.88 0.61 10.48
C LYS A 53 13.49 -0.85 10.67
N LYS A 54 12.67 -1.14 11.70
CA LYS A 54 12.03 -2.45 11.83
C LYS A 54 11.01 -2.63 10.70
N VAL A 55 11.20 -3.67 9.88
CA VAL A 55 10.38 -3.96 8.68
C VAL A 55 9.66 -5.30 8.76
N GLY A 56 9.94 -6.10 9.79
CA GLY A 56 9.38 -7.43 9.90
C GLY A 56 9.75 -8.17 11.17
N TYR A 57 9.33 -9.42 11.23
CA TYR A 57 9.71 -10.38 12.24
C TYR A 57 9.60 -11.82 11.73
N ILE A 58 10.30 -12.74 12.38
CA ILE A 58 10.21 -14.19 12.16
C ILE A 58 9.41 -14.79 13.32
N GLU A 59 8.40 -15.60 13.00
CA GLU A 59 7.64 -16.41 13.97
C GLU A 59 8.01 -17.89 13.80
N GLU A 60 8.48 -18.53 14.87
CA GLU A 60 8.60 -19.99 14.92
C GLU A 60 7.27 -20.65 15.30
N ARG A 61 6.81 -21.58 14.45
CA ARG A 61 5.66 -22.44 14.73
C ARG A 61 6.07 -23.90 14.79
N ILE A 62 5.92 -24.49 15.97
CA ILE A 62 6.05 -25.94 16.16
C ILE A 62 4.79 -26.61 15.62
N ASN A 63 4.96 -27.62 14.77
CA ASN A 63 3.82 -28.39 14.29
C ASN A 63 3.17 -29.14 15.47
N PRO A 64 1.86 -28.96 15.73
CA PRO A 64 1.21 -29.59 16.88
C PRO A 64 1.11 -31.12 16.77
N VAL A 65 1.17 -31.66 15.55
CA VAL A 65 1.07 -33.11 15.27
C VAL A 65 2.45 -33.78 15.28
N VAL A 66 3.45 -33.12 14.70
CA VAL A 66 4.83 -33.63 14.61
C VAL A 66 5.74 -32.67 15.39
N LYS A 67 5.88 -32.90 16.70
CA LYS A 67 6.60 -31.99 17.62
C LYS A 67 8.07 -31.73 17.26
N SER A 68 8.68 -32.57 16.42
CA SER A 68 10.05 -32.38 15.90
C SER A 68 10.13 -31.44 14.70
N HIS A 69 8.99 -31.07 14.10
CA HIS A 69 8.92 -30.23 12.91
C HIS A 69 8.66 -28.77 13.30
N VAL A 70 9.61 -27.90 12.97
CA VAL A 70 9.53 -26.45 13.21
C VAL A 70 9.46 -25.76 11.86
N ALA A 71 8.39 -25.00 11.64
CA ALA A 71 8.26 -24.11 10.50
C ALA A 71 8.45 -22.66 10.95
N ARG A 72 9.16 -21.86 10.17
CA ARG A 72 9.35 -20.43 10.39
C ARG A 72 8.49 -19.66 9.40
N LYS A 73 7.85 -18.60 9.88
CA LYS A 73 7.16 -17.62 9.04
C LYS A 73 7.90 -16.30 9.11
N ILE A 74 8.35 -15.82 7.96
CA ILE A 74 9.03 -14.56 7.78
C ILE A 74 7.98 -13.54 7.34
N HIS A 75 7.63 -12.62 8.23
CA HIS A 75 6.74 -11.51 7.93
C HIS A 75 7.59 -10.27 7.64
N CYS A 76 7.58 -9.77 6.41
CA CYS A 76 8.41 -8.62 6.03
C CYS A 76 7.71 -7.75 4.98
N LEU A 77 7.53 -6.45 5.27
CA LEU A 77 6.98 -5.48 4.31
C LEU A 77 5.66 -5.91 3.62
N GLY A 78 4.79 -6.60 4.34
CA GLY A 78 3.50 -7.11 3.80
C GLY A 78 3.59 -8.49 3.16
N GLU A 79 4.79 -9.01 2.88
CA GLU A 79 5.00 -10.38 2.42
C GLU A 79 5.07 -11.37 3.60
N CYS A 80 4.68 -12.62 3.34
CA CYS A 80 4.73 -13.72 4.29
C CYS A 80 5.33 -14.95 3.62
N VAL A 81 6.57 -15.28 3.96
CA VAL A 81 7.28 -16.46 3.43
C VAL A 81 7.33 -17.52 4.52
N ARG A 82 7.05 -18.78 4.15
CA ARG A 82 7.21 -19.93 5.05
C ARG A 82 8.46 -20.71 4.65
N THR A 83 9.30 -21.02 5.64
CA THR A 83 10.47 -21.86 5.47
C THR A 83 10.60 -22.88 6.59
N GLU A 84 11.27 -23.98 6.28
CA GLU A 84 11.61 -25.03 7.24
C GLU A 84 13.13 -25.05 7.51
N SER A 85 13.88 -24.17 6.82
CA SER A 85 15.32 -24.07 6.99
C SER A 85 15.69 -23.59 8.39
N LYS A 86 16.77 -24.17 8.91
CA LYS A 86 17.46 -23.73 10.14
C LYS A 86 18.74 -22.96 9.82
N ASP A 87 19.15 -22.90 8.55
CA ASP A 87 20.33 -22.15 8.13
C ASP A 87 20.00 -20.67 8.11
N VAL A 88 20.73 -19.91 8.93
CA VAL A 88 20.59 -18.46 9.06
C VAL A 88 20.81 -17.75 7.72
N ASN A 89 21.74 -18.22 6.89
CA ASN A 89 22.01 -17.59 5.61
C ASN A 89 20.85 -17.80 4.63
N GLU A 90 20.26 -19.00 4.60
CA GLU A 90 19.06 -19.25 3.79
C GLU A 90 17.88 -18.39 4.24
N ILE A 91 17.69 -18.21 5.56
CA ILE A 91 16.66 -17.31 6.11
C ILE A 91 16.94 -15.85 5.70
N ILE A 92 18.20 -15.40 5.75
CA ILE A 92 18.59 -14.06 5.30
C ILE A 92 18.30 -13.87 3.81
N ASP A 93 18.60 -14.86 2.98
CA ASP A 93 18.32 -14.82 1.54
C ASP A 93 16.81 -14.73 1.25
N GLU A 94 15.99 -15.48 1.98
CA GLU A 94 14.53 -15.36 1.89
C GLU A 94 14.03 -13.97 2.29
N ILE A 95 14.56 -13.37 3.35
CA ILE A 95 14.24 -11.99 3.75
C ILE A 95 14.62 -11.00 2.64
N ILE A 96 15.83 -11.12 2.10
CA ILE A 96 16.31 -10.25 1.03
C ILE A 96 15.40 -10.34 -0.20
N ASN A 97 14.99 -11.56 -0.56
CA ASN A 97 14.07 -11.78 -1.67
C ASN A 97 12.69 -11.17 -1.39
N ALA A 98 12.16 -11.31 -0.19
CA ALA A 98 10.89 -10.69 0.20
C ALA A 98 10.97 -9.15 0.13
N ILE A 99 12.07 -8.55 0.60
CA ILE A 99 12.31 -7.10 0.51
C ILE A 99 12.38 -6.65 -0.96
N LYS A 100 13.10 -7.39 -1.81
CA LYS A 100 13.21 -7.08 -3.24
C LYS A 100 11.84 -7.13 -3.93
N GLN A 101 11.05 -8.17 -3.64
CA GLN A 101 9.70 -8.31 -4.21
C GLN A 101 8.77 -7.17 -3.73
N ALA A 102 8.82 -6.82 -2.45
CA ALA A 102 8.04 -5.69 -1.92
C ALA A 102 8.44 -4.37 -2.60
N HIS A 103 9.74 -4.14 -2.79
CA HIS A 103 10.23 -2.96 -3.49
C HIS A 103 9.82 -2.94 -4.97
N GLU A 104 9.91 -4.07 -5.67
CA GLU A 104 9.47 -4.18 -7.06
C GLU A 104 7.97 -3.87 -7.20
N LYS A 105 7.13 -4.41 -6.31
CA LYS A 105 5.70 -4.08 -6.25
C LYS A 105 5.47 -2.59 -5.99
N GLU A 106 6.24 -1.99 -5.08
CA GLU A 106 6.14 -0.55 -4.79
C GLU A 106 6.51 0.30 -6.01
N VAL A 107 7.60 -0.02 -6.72
CA VAL A 107 8.03 0.67 -7.95
C VAL A 107 6.95 0.56 -9.02
N ILE A 108 6.41 -0.64 -9.26
CA ILE A 108 5.32 -0.87 -10.21
C ILE A 108 4.09 -0.03 -9.83
N ASN A 109 3.72 0.00 -8.55
CA ASN A 109 2.60 0.81 -8.07
C ASN A 109 2.84 2.30 -8.29
N GLN A 110 4.04 2.81 -8.04
CA GLN A 110 4.39 4.21 -8.29
C GLN A 110 4.32 4.56 -9.78
N ASP A 111 4.78 3.68 -10.65
CA ASP A 111 4.72 3.92 -12.10
C ASP A 111 3.29 3.81 -12.64
N ASN A 112 2.46 2.93 -12.08
CA ASN A 112 1.02 2.89 -12.36
C ASN A 112 0.32 4.18 -11.91
N LYS A 113 0.63 4.70 -10.71
CA LYS A 113 0.12 6.00 -10.21
C LYS A 113 0.48 7.13 -11.17
N LYS A 114 1.75 7.24 -11.60
CA LYS A 114 2.19 8.24 -12.59
C LYS A 114 1.42 8.10 -13.90
N THR A 115 1.27 6.88 -14.40
CA THR A 115 0.55 6.60 -15.66
C THR A 115 -0.90 7.06 -15.59
N LEU A 116 -1.59 6.83 -14.47
CA LEU A 116 -2.95 7.31 -14.24
C LEU A 116 -3.03 8.83 -14.17
N ILE A 117 -2.12 9.47 -13.44
CA ILE A 117 -2.04 10.94 -13.36
C ILE A 117 -1.87 11.53 -14.77
N GLU A 118 -0.95 10.99 -15.57
CA GLU A 118 -0.73 11.43 -16.95
C GLU A 118 -1.96 11.22 -17.84
N LYS A 119 -2.66 10.09 -17.67
CA LYS A 119 -3.92 9.83 -18.38
C LYS A 119 -4.96 10.92 -18.04
N TYR A 120 -5.24 11.15 -16.76
CA TYR A 120 -6.22 12.16 -16.34
C TYR A 120 -5.82 13.57 -16.76
N CYS A 121 -4.53 13.90 -16.72
CA CYS A 121 -4.03 15.18 -17.23
C CYS A 121 -4.22 15.31 -18.75
N LYS A 122 -4.09 14.24 -19.54
CA LYS A 122 -4.38 14.28 -20.98
C LYS A 122 -5.87 14.43 -21.26
N ASP A 123 -6.71 13.80 -20.46
CA ASP A 123 -8.17 13.88 -20.57
C ASP A 123 -8.70 15.24 -20.09
N TYR A 124 -7.94 15.95 -19.25
CA TYR A 124 -8.25 17.31 -18.82
C TYR A 124 -8.16 18.30 -19.99
N ASN A 125 -9.32 18.77 -20.43
CA ASN A 125 -9.45 19.86 -21.38
C ASN A 125 -10.41 20.96 -20.88
N GLY A 126 -10.43 21.14 -19.55
CA GLY A 126 -11.41 21.99 -18.85
C GLY A 126 -12.83 21.39 -18.78
N GLN A 127 -12.98 20.10 -19.06
CA GLN A 127 -14.25 19.36 -19.02
C GLN A 127 -14.20 18.24 -17.98
N ASP A 128 -15.31 17.51 -17.86
CA ASP A 128 -15.45 16.36 -16.97
C ASP A 128 -14.37 15.29 -17.29
N VAL A 129 -13.78 14.70 -16.26
CA VAL A 129 -12.72 13.68 -16.36
C VAL A 129 -13.19 12.40 -15.68
N LEU A 130 -13.21 11.30 -16.42
CA LEU A 130 -13.58 9.99 -15.89
C LEU A 130 -12.39 9.34 -15.17
N LEU A 131 -12.51 9.16 -13.85
CA LEU A 131 -11.46 8.58 -13.02
C LEU A 131 -11.57 7.05 -12.94
N TYR A 132 -12.79 6.53 -12.93
CA TYR A 132 -13.05 5.10 -12.84
C TYR A 132 -14.31 4.77 -13.60
N SER A 133 -14.29 3.66 -14.33
CA SER A 133 -15.48 3.01 -14.86
C SER A 133 -15.27 1.50 -14.77
N HIS A 134 -16.32 0.79 -14.35
CA HIS A 134 -16.35 -0.65 -14.29
C HIS A 134 -17.72 -1.18 -14.74
N ASP A 135 -17.69 -2.03 -15.75
CA ASP A 135 -18.88 -2.69 -16.28
C ASP A 135 -19.17 -3.97 -15.50
N TYR A 136 -20.24 -3.96 -14.72
CA TYR A 136 -20.70 -5.17 -14.05
C TYR A 136 -21.71 -5.93 -14.94
N LEU A 137 -21.25 -7.01 -15.58
CA LEU A 137 -22.10 -7.97 -16.31
C LEU A 137 -23.06 -7.35 -17.34
N GLY A 138 -22.68 -6.24 -17.99
CA GLY A 138 -23.49 -5.59 -19.03
C GLY A 138 -24.64 -4.71 -18.52
N TYR A 139 -24.69 -4.42 -17.21
CA TYR A 139 -25.57 -3.40 -16.62
C TYR A 139 -24.76 -2.13 -16.31
N GLN A 140 -25.45 -0.98 -16.25
CA GLN A 140 -24.93 0.40 -16.12
C GLN A 140 -23.56 0.52 -15.44
N GLU A 141 -22.67 1.33 -16.03
CA GLU A 141 -21.28 1.49 -15.55
C GLU A 141 -21.24 2.08 -14.13
N SER A 142 -20.59 1.36 -13.20
CA SER A 142 -20.13 1.95 -11.95
C SER A 142 -18.99 2.91 -12.27
N GLN A 143 -19.09 4.18 -11.89
CA GLN A 143 -18.11 5.20 -12.26
C GLN A 143 -17.80 6.18 -11.14
N VAL A 144 -16.58 6.73 -11.21
CA VAL A 144 -16.17 7.93 -10.48
C VAL A 144 -15.68 8.93 -11.50
N ALA A 145 -16.26 10.13 -11.50
CA ALA A 145 -15.89 11.20 -12.42
C ALA A 145 -15.68 12.53 -11.69
N LEU A 146 -14.78 13.34 -12.20
CA LEU A 146 -14.70 14.75 -11.87
C LEU A 146 -15.57 15.53 -12.84
N ARG A 147 -16.45 16.38 -12.32
CA ARG A 147 -17.32 17.24 -13.11
C ARG A 147 -16.97 18.71 -12.90
N ASN A 148 -16.77 19.44 -13.99
CA ASN A 148 -16.46 20.86 -13.93
C ASN A 148 -17.77 21.66 -13.90
N LEU A 149 -18.01 22.37 -12.80
CA LEU A 149 -19.19 23.24 -12.64
C LEU A 149 -18.95 24.66 -13.18
N GLY A 150 -17.75 24.94 -13.68
CA GLY A 150 -17.31 26.25 -14.13
C GLY A 150 -16.68 27.08 -13.01
N GLN A 151 -16.02 28.18 -13.37
CA GLN A 151 -15.34 29.09 -12.42
C GLN A 151 -14.33 28.40 -11.49
N GLY A 152 -13.79 27.26 -11.94
CA GLY A 152 -12.86 26.44 -11.18
C GLY A 152 -13.49 25.60 -10.07
N GLN A 153 -14.82 25.52 -9.98
CA GLN A 153 -15.50 24.61 -9.07
C GLN A 153 -15.63 23.22 -9.68
N TRP A 154 -15.29 22.19 -8.91
CA TRP A 154 -15.32 20.80 -9.36
C TRP A 154 -16.06 19.91 -8.38
N LEU A 155 -16.64 18.84 -8.91
CA LEU A 155 -17.42 17.88 -8.16
C LEU A 155 -16.92 16.46 -8.44
N ILE A 156 -16.76 15.66 -7.39
CA ILE A 156 -16.58 14.22 -7.50
C ILE A 156 -17.97 13.59 -7.55
N ASP A 157 -18.30 12.96 -8.67
CA ASP A 157 -19.55 12.23 -8.91
C ASP A 157 -19.27 10.73 -8.85
N GLU A 158 -19.76 10.07 -7.81
CA GLU A 158 -19.65 8.63 -7.61
C GLU A 158 -20.99 7.96 -7.88
N LYS A 159 -21.01 6.96 -8.76
CA LYS A 159 -22.20 6.16 -9.08
C LYS A 159 -21.82 4.70 -9.08
N TYR A 160 -22.42 3.91 -8.19
CA TYR A 160 -22.22 2.45 -8.15
C TYR A 160 -23.54 1.72 -8.34
N PHE A 161 -23.53 0.74 -9.23
CA PHE A 161 -24.66 -0.13 -9.53
C PHE A 161 -24.25 -1.59 -9.25
N LEU A 162 -24.61 -2.07 -8.06
CA LEU A 162 -24.23 -3.39 -7.59
C LEU A 162 -25.39 -4.36 -7.78
N SER A 163 -25.41 -5.02 -8.94
CA SER A 163 -26.53 -5.90 -9.35
C SER A 163 -27.88 -5.15 -9.33
N GLY A 164 -28.96 -5.71 -9.86
CA GLY A 164 -30.26 -4.99 -9.95
C GLY A 164 -30.86 -4.53 -8.61
N GLU A 165 -30.21 -4.84 -7.49
CA GLU A 165 -30.71 -4.71 -6.11
C GLU A 165 -30.19 -3.46 -5.39
N PHE A 166 -29.08 -2.85 -5.83
CA PHE A 166 -28.48 -1.73 -5.11
C PHE A 166 -27.93 -0.62 -6.00
N ARG A 167 -28.27 0.62 -5.65
CA ARG A 167 -27.72 1.83 -6.26
C ARG A 167 -27.19 2.79 -5.20
N PHE A 168 -25.96 3.25 -5.39
CA PHE A 168 -25.35 4.33 -4.63
C PHE A 168 -24.98 5.48 -5.57
N GLU A 169 -25.32 6.70 -5.15
CA GLU A 169 -24.82 7.92 -5.78
C GLU A 169 -24.34 8.90 -4.71
N ARG A 170 -23.18 9.51 -4.91
CA ARG A 170 -22.67 10.59 -4.05
C ARG A 170 -22.06 11.70 -4.88
N GLU A 171 -22.38 12.93 -4.47
CA GLU A 171 -21.81 14.15 -5.04
C GLU A 171 -21.02 14.85 -3.94
N THR A 172 -19.73 15.08 -4.20
CA THR A 172 -18.79 15.74 -3.28
C THR A 172 -18.17 16.96 -3.95
N GLU A 173 -18.45 18.16 -3.44
CA GLU A 173 -17.85 19.41 -3.93
C GLU A 173 -16.41 19.53 -3.43
N ILE A 174 -15.45 19.69 -4.34
CA ILE A 174 -14.02 19.79 -4.01
C ILE A 174 -13.75 21.11 -3.27
N PHE A 175 -12.89 21.07 -2.24
CA PHE A 175 -12.56 22.28 -1.46
C PHE A 175 -11.74 23.29 -2.26
N GLU A 176 -10.79 22.81 -3.07
CA GLU A 176 -9.93 23.65 -3.89
C GLU A 176 -10.63 24.16 -5.15
N ILE A 177 -10.27 25.37 -5.54
CA ILE A 177 -10.64 25.93 -6.85
C ILE A 177 -9.55 25.56 -7.86
N ILE A 178 -9.94 24.94 -8.97
CA ILE A 178 -9.04 24.46 -10.02
C ILE A 178 -9.33 25.22 -11.33
N ASN A 179 -8.57 26.29 -11.57
CA ASN A 179 -8.72 27.18 -12.73
C ASN A 179 -7.68 26.92 -13.83
N SER A 180 -6.66 26.13 -13.55
CA SER A 180 -5.56 25.87 -14.46
C SER A 180 -5.18 24.39 -14.52
N PHE A 181 -4.50 24.03 -15.61
CA PHE A 181 -3.95 22.70 -15.78
C PHE A 181 -2.98 22.30 -14.66
N GLU A 182 -2.18 23.24 -14.16
CA GLU A 182 -1.22 22.95 -13.10
C GLU A 182 -1.92 22.69 -11.75
N GLU A 183 -2.95 23.47 -11.41
CA GLU A 183 -3.78 23.21 -10.23
C GLU A 183 -4.47 21.85 -10.34
N PHE A 184 -4.98 21.50 -11.52
CA PHE A 184 -5.59 20.20 -11.77
C PHE A 184 -4.56 19.08 -11.56
N ARG A 185 -3.37 19.22 -12.13
CA ARG A 185 -2.28 18.25 -11.99
C ARG A 185 -1.89 18.03 -10.53
N ILE A 186 -1.79 19.09 -9.73
CA ILE A 186 -1.50 18.99 -8.30
C ILE A 186 -2.62 18.26 -7.57
N TRP A 187 -3.87 18.63 -7.84
CA TRP A 187 -5.04 18.04 -7.19
C TRP A 187 -5.18 16.55 -7.53
N ILE A 188 -5.12 16.20 -8.81
CA ILE A 188 -5.28 14.80 -9.25
C ILE A 188 -4.14 13.92 -8.77
N THR A 189 -2.93 14.46 -8.60
CA THR A 189 -1.81 13.73 -7.99
C THR A 189 -2.14 13.32 -6.56
N LYS A 190 -2.59 14.28 -5.73
CA LYS A 190 -3.01 13.98 -4.35
C LYS A 190 -4.14 12.96 -4.30
N PHE A 191 -5.13 13.12 -5.19
CA PHE A 191 -6.27 12.22 -5.26
C PHE A 191 -5.83 10.79 -5.64
N VAL A 192 -5.01 10.62 -6.67
CA VAL A 192 -4.47 9.31 -7.06
C VAL A 192 -3.61 8.73 -5.96
N GLU A 193 -2.79 9.52 -5.28
CA GLU A 193 -1.97 9.01 -4.18
C GLU A 193 -2.83 8.41 -3.05
N ALA A 194 -3.95 9.05 -2.73
CA ALA A 194 -4.89 8.63 -1.70
C ALA A 194 -5.82 7.49 -2.12
N TYR A 195 -6.26 7.46 -3.38
CA TYR A 195 -7.32 6.55 -3.86
C TYR A 195 -6.89 5.51 -4.88
N PHE A 196 -5.59 5.41 -5.19
CA PHE A 196 -5.10 4.45 -6.19
C PHE A 196 -5.51 3.02 -5.87
N ASP A 197 -5.34 2.58 -4.62
CA ASP A 197 -5.60 1.19 -4.26
C ASP A 197 -7.11 0.88 -4.28
N GLU A 198 -7.94 1.84 -3.88
CA GLU A 198 -9.39 1.77 -3.92
C GLU A 198 -9.87 1.65 -5.37
N LEU A 199 -9.46 2.59 -6.25
CA LEU A 199 -9.95 2.65 -7.63
C LEU A 199 -9.36 1.56 -8.52
N TYR A 200 -8.07 1.24 -8.37
CA TYR A 200 -7.36 0.34 -9.28
C TYR A 200 -7.47 -1.12 -8.87
N ASN A 201 -7.50 -1.41 -7.56
CA ASN A 201 -7.62 -2.79 -7.06
C ASN A 201 -9.05 -3.13 -6.64
N HIS A 202 -10.01 -2.22 -6.82
CA HIS A 202 -11.41 -2.38 -6.43
C HIS A 202 -11.56 -2.67 -4.92
N LEU A 203 -10.70 -2.05 -4.11
CA LEU A 203 -10.61 -2.29 -2.67
C LEU A 203 -11.41 -1.26 -1.86
N PHE A 204 -12.69 -1.06 -2.18
CA PHE A 204 -13.56 -0.21 -1.38
C PHE A 204 -14.98 -0.75 -1.32
N ASN A 205 -15.72 -0.32 -0.30
CA ASN A 205 -17.11 -0.71 -0.14
C ASN A 205 -18.00 0.16 -1.03
N GLU A 206 -18.35 -0.33 -2.22
CA GLU A 206 -19.22 0.38 -3.16
C GLU A 206 -20.60 0.78 -2.58
N ARG A 207 -21.03 0.18 -1.45
CA ARG A 207 -22.25 0.60 -0.72
C ARG A 207 -22.08 1.88 0.10
N GLU A 208 -20.84 2.23 0.38
CA GLU A 208 -20.42 3.37 1.21
C GLU A 208 -19.73 4.45 0.38
N GLY A 209 -19.23 4.09 -0.80
CA GLY A 209 -18.45 4.93 -1.69
C GLY A 209 -16.96 4.93 -1.35
N LEU A 210 -16.20 5.84 -1.95
CA LEU A 210 -14.80 6.05 -1.63
C LEU A 210 -14.64 6.44 -0.13
N PRO A 211 -13.76 5.75 0.61
CA PRO A 211 -13.54 6.04 2.03
C PRO A 211 -12.89 7.41 2.21
N HIS A 212 -13.21 8.14 3.28
CA HIS A 212 -12.57 9.44 3.59
C HIS A 212 -12.64 10.51 2.49
N ILE A 213 -13.61 10.44 1.56
CA ILE A 213 -13.74 11.42 0.47
C ILE A 213 -13.95 12.84 0.99
N GLU A 214 -14.44 12.95 2.21
CA GLU A 214 -14.63 14.19 2.95
C GLU A 214 -13.32 14.94 3.22
N GLU A 215 -12.16 14.30 3.06
CA GLU A 215 -10.84 14.95 3.10
C GLU A 215 -10.57 15.79 1.85
N PHE A 216 -11.21 15.46 0.72
CA PHE A 216 -11.06 16.14 -0.56
C PHE A 216 -12.17 17.17 -0.83
N GLY A 217 -13.27 17.09 -0.09
CA GLY A 217 -14.40 17.97 -0.34
C GLY A 217 -15.56 17.83 0.63
N LYS A 218 -16.59 18.63 0.39
CA LYS A 218 -17.83 18.60 1.14
C LYS A 218 -18.85 17.73 0.42
N VAL A 219 -19.30 16.66 1.06
CA VAL A 219 -20.42 15.86 0.55
C VAL A 219 -21.69 16.69 0.57
N ILE A 220 -22.28 16.93 -0.61
CA ILE A 220 -23.50 17.73 -0.76
C ILE A 220 -24.74 16.87 -0.95
N ARG A 221 -24.58 15.64 -1.47
CA ARG A 221 -25.70 14.73 -1.71
C ARG A 221 -25.25 13.28 -1.63
N ILE A 222 -26.10 12.45 -1.02
CA ILE A 222 -25.99 10.99 -1.03
C ILE A 222 -27.36 10.42 -1.36
N LYS A 223 -27.43 9.47 -2.29
CA LYS A 223 -28.62 8.69 -2.62
C LYS A 223 -28.29 7.20 -2.51
N LYS A 224 -29.10 6.45 -1.77
CA LYS A 224 -29.00 4.99 -1.65
C LYS A 224 -30.37 4.38 -1.90
N GLU A 225 -30.44 3.43 -2.83
CA GLU A 225 -31.65 2.64 -3.09
C GLU A 225 -31.33 1.16 -2.87
N LEU A 226 -32.16 0.50 -2.07
CA LEU A 226 -32.21 -0.94 -1.89
C LEU A 226 -33.54 -1.39 -2.48
N GLN A 227 -33.52 -2.23 -3.51
CA GLN A 227 -34.74 -2.83 -4.08
C GLN A 227 -35.13 -4.10 -3.34
#